data_AF-A0A377ZRY9-F1
#
_entry.id   AF-A0A377ZRY9-F1
#
_cell.length_a   1.000
_cell.length_b   1.000
_cell.length_c   1.000
_cell.angle_alpha   90.00
_cell.angle_beta   90.00
_cell.angle_gamma   90.00
#
_symmetry.space_group_name_H-M   'P 1'
#
loop_
_entity.id
_entity.type
_entity.pdbx_description
1 polymer ?
#
loop_
_entity_poly.entity_id
_entity_poly.type
_entity_poly.pdbx_seq_one_letter_code
_entity_poly.pdbx_strand_id
1 'polypeptide(L)'
;MGTLYRHFPNRDSLLEALLRSRFAALTARAESLLLTADPAAALLEWLAESVAFTHQHRGIIAPLMSAIDDPESALHSACVALRAAGTSLLTRAQQAGLARPDLSGEELFDLIAALAWLREQPSHAPRAERILAVLADAILTAG
;
A
#
# COMPACT_ATOMS: atom_id res chain seq x y z
N MET A 1 6.71 -8.51 -33.77
CA MET A 1 6.77 -9.11 -32.42
C MET A 1 8.17 -8.90 -31.84
N GLY A 2 8.41 -7.91 -30.96
CA GLY A 2 9.76 -7.74 -30.39
C GLY A 2 10.06 -6.50 -29.53
N THR A 3 9.07 -5.86 -28.90
CA THR A 3 9.32 -4.68 -28.03
C THR A 3 9.36 -5.03 -26.54
N LEU A 4 8.56 -5.98 -26.07
CA LEU A 4 8.52 -6.39 -24.66
C LEU A 4 9.83 -7.04 -24.16
N TYR A 5 10.42 -7.96 -24.95
CA TYR A 5 11.64 -8.68 -24.56
C TYR A 5 12.92 -7.82 -24.58
N ARG A 6 12.92 -6.66 -25.26
CA ARG A 6 14.07 -5.73 -25.22
C ARG A 6 14.07 -4.84 -23.98
N HIS A 7 12.90 -4.54 -23.42
CA HIS A 7 12.78 -3.71 -22.22
C HIS A 7 12.84 -4.53 -20.93
N PHE A 8 12.41 -5.80 -20.98
CA PHE A 8 12.35 -6.67 -19.80
C PHE A 8 13.08 -7.98 -20.08
N PRO A 9 14.42 -8.00 -19.93
CA PRO A 9 15.25 -9.17 -20.27
C PRO A 9 14.92 -10.40 -19.40
N ASN A 10 14.30 -10.22 -18.24
CA ASN A 10 13.84 -11.32 -17.37
C ASN A 10 12.51 -10.98 -16.67
N ARG A 11 11.91 -12.00 -16.04
CA ARG A 11 10.64 -11.87 -15.30
C ARG A 11 10.69 -10.82 -14.20
N ASP A 12 11.83 -10.70 -13.53
CA ASP A 12 12.01 -9.81 -12.38
C ASP A 12 11.99 -8.34 -12.84
N SER A 13 12.66 -8.01 -13.94
CA SER A 13 12.63 -6.68 -14.55
C SER A 13 11.23 -6.25 -15.03
N LEU A 14 10.40 -7.20 -15.47
CA LEU A 14 9.00 -6.93 -15.81
C LEU A 14 8.16 -6.69 -14.55
N LEU A 15 8.33 -7.53 -13.52
CA LEU A 15 7.63 -7.37 -12.24
C LEU A 15 7.98 -6.03 -11.59
N GLU A 16 9.25 -5.67 -11.57
CA GLU A 16 9.73 -4.38 -11.08
C GLU A 16 9.07 -3.20 -11.81
N ALA A 17 9.04 -3.20 -13.15
CA ALA A 17 8.39 -2.11 -13.87
C ALA A 17 6.88 -2.01 -13.61
N LEU A 18 6.20 -3.16 -13.46
CA LEU A 18 4.79 -3.21 -13.08
C LEU A 18 4.56 -2.67 -11.67
N LEU A 19 5.38 -3.10 -10.70
CA LEU A 19 5.32 -2.64 -9.32
C LEU A 19 5.57 -1.13 -9.23
N ARG A 20 6.60 -0.62 -9.90
CA ARG A 20 6.91 0.81 -9.97
C ARG A 20 5.72 1.62 -10.50
N SER A 21 5.11 1.18 -11.60
CA SER A 21 3.93 1.85 -12.16
C SER A 21 2.75 1.83 -11.20
N ARG A 22 2.57 0.76 -10.43
CA ARG A 22 1.46 0.61 -9.49
C ARG A 22 1.67 1.43 -8.22
N PHE A 23 2.89 1.50 -7.70
CA PHE A 23 3.22 2.40 -6.59
C PHE A 23 3.01 3.85 -7.00
N ALA A 24 3.50 4.26 -8.17
CA ALA A 24 3.26 5.61 -8.67
C ALA A 24 1.76 5.94 -8.78
N ALA A 25 0.92 4.99 -9.23
CA ALA A 25 -0.52 5.18 -9.28
C ALA A 25 -1.15 5.32 -7.88
N LEU A 26 -0.75 4.49 -6.91
CA LEU A 26 -1.23 4.58 -5.53
C LEU A 26 -0.74 5.86 -4.81
N THR A 27 0.46 6.34 -5.13
CA THR A 27 0.97 7.64 -4.66
C THR A 27 0.12 8.78 -5.20
N ALA A 28 -0.08 8.85 -6.52
CA ALA A 28 -0.93 9.87 -7.14
C ALA A 28 -2.37 9.80 -6.62
N ARG A 29 -2.86 8.59 -6.32
CA ARG A 29 -4.16 8.40 -5.68
C ARG A 29 -4.22 9.02 -4.29
N ALA A 30 -3.24 8.75 -3.43
CA ALA A 30 -3.17 9.38 -2.11
C ALA A 30 -3.14 10.91 -2.20
N GLU A 31 -2.36 11.46 -3.13
CA GLU A 31 -2.32 12.90 -3.40
C GLU A 31 -3.69 13.45 -3.80
N SER A 32 -4.45 12.74 -4.64
CA SER A 32 -5.82 13.14 -4.99
C SER A 32 -6.77 13.08 -3.78
N LEU A 33 -6.61 12.08 -2.92
CA LEU A 33 -7.45 11.86 -1.74
C LEU A 33 -7.15 12.88 -0.62
N LEU A 34 -5.96 13.48 -0.61
CA LEU A 34 -5.66 14.61 0.27
C LEU A 34 -6.52 15.86 -0.03
N LEU A 35 -7.12 15.94 -1.22
CA LEU A 35 -7.96 17.07 -1.63
C LEU A 35 -9.45 16.87 -1.34
N THR A 36 -9.88 15.67 -0.94
CA THR A 36 -11.30 15.37 -0.65
C THR A 36 -11.71 15.92 0.72
N ALA A 37 -13.01 16.12 0.96
CA ALA A 37 -13.48 16.76 2.18
C ALA A 37 -13.34 15.91 3.46
N ASP A 38 -13.44 14.59 3.34
CA ASP A 38 -13.47 13.65 4.46
C ASP A 38 -12.12 12.94 4.61
N PRO A 39 -11.30 13.29 5.64
CA PRO A 39 -10.01 12.67 5.87
C PRO A 39 -10.07 11.17 6.23
N ALA A 40 -11.11 10.75 6.95
CA ALA A 40 -11.25 9.36 7.37
C ALA A 40 -11.61 8.48 6.18
N ALA A 41 -12.60 8.91 5.39
CA ALA A 41 -12.97 8.21 4.17
C ALA A 41 -11.79 8.15 3.17
N ALA A 42 -11.04 9.25 3.03
CA ALA A 42 -9.84 9.29 2.19
C ALA A 42 -8.78 8.25 2.60
N LEU A 43 -8.48 8.15 3.90
CA LEU A 43 -7.54 7.16 4.42
C LEU A 43 -8.01 5.73 4.19
N LEU A 44 -9.29 5.44 4.49
CA LEU A 44 -9.86 4.11 4.31
C LEU A 44 -9.91 3.67 2.85
N GLU A 45 -10.28 4.59 1.95
CA GLU A 45 -10.30 4.33 0.51
C GLU A 45 -8.92 3.97 -0.01
N TRP A 46 -7.90 4.75 0.37
CA TRP A 46 -6.51 4.47 0.00
C TRP A 46 -5.99 3.15 0.60
N LEU A 47 -6.35 2.84 1.85
CA LEU A 47 -6.00 1.57 2.51
C LEU A 47 -6.61 0.38 1.75
N ALA A 48 -7.90 0.47 1.42
CA ALA A 48 -8.61 -0.56 0.67
C ALA A 48 -8.02 -0.77 -0.72
N GLU A 49 -7.67 0.30 -1.45
CA GLU A 49 -7.01 0.21 -2.76
C GLU A 49 -5.60 -0.41 -2.66
N SER A 50 -4.82 -0.01 -1.64
CA SER A 50 -3.49 -0.55 -1.38
C SER A 50 -3.52 -2.05 -1.08
N VAL A 51 -4.51 -2.48 -0.29
CA VAL A 51 -4.73 -3.91 0.00
C VAL A 51 -5.28 -4.63 -1.23
N ALA A 52 -6.21 -4.04 -1.98
CA ALA A 52 -6.74 -4.67 -3.20
C ALA A 52 -5.64 -4.93 -4.24
N PHE A 53 -4.66 -4.02 -4.35
CA PHE A 53 -3.49 -4.18 -5.21
C PHE A 53 -2.69 -5.46 -4.89
N THR A 54 -2.51 -5.79 -3.60
CA THR A 54 -1.76 -7.00 -3.20
C THR A 54 -2.48 -8.30 -3.56
N HIS A 55 -3.79 -8.26 -3.85
CA HIS A 55 -4.55 -9.42 -4.32
C HIS A 55 -4.15 -9.87 -5.73
N GLN A 56 -3.87 -8.90 -6.59
CA GLN A 56 -3.78 -9.12 -8.04
C GLN A 56 -2.45 -9.77 -8.44
N HIS A 57 -1.48 -9.80 -7.52
CA HIS A 57 -0.14 -10.30 -7.79
C HIS A 57 0.41 -11.08 -6.58
N ARG A 58 0.09 -12.38 -6.48
CA ARG A 58 0.71 -13.26 -5.48
C ARG A 58 2.24 -13.25 -5.59
N GLY A 59 2.93 -13.16 -4.45
CA GLY A 59 4.38 -13.21 -4.37
C GLY A 59 5.08 -11.88 -4.60
N ILE A 60 4.35 -10.75 -4.64
CA ILE A 60 4.95 -9.41 -4.75
C ILE A 60 5.43 -8.83 -3.42
N ILE A 61 4.94 -9.36 -2.30
CA ILE A 61 5.21 -8.79 -0.98
C ILE A 61 6.67 -8.97 -0.58
N ALA A 62 7.25 -10.16 -0.79
CA ALA A 62 8.66 -10.38 -0.51
C ALA A 62 9.60 -9.50 -1.36
N PRO A 63 9.44 -9.40 -2.70
CA PRO A 63 10.18 -8.44 -3.51
C PRO A 63 9.98 -6.97 -3.10
N LEU A 64 8.76 -6.59 -2.72
CA LEU A 64 8.45 -5.24 -2.26
C LEU A 64 9.19 -4.90 -0.96
N MET A 65 9.11 -5.78 0.04
CA MET A 65 9.81 -5.60 1.32
C MET A 65 11.33 -5.54 1.12
N SER A 66 11.89 -6.39 0.25
CA SER A 66 13.32 -6.37 -0.05
C SER A 66 13.77 -5.07 -0.74
N ALA A 67 12.95 -4.47 -1.59
CA ALA A 67 13.28 -3.23 -2.30
C ALA A 67 13.25 -1.98 -1.42
N ILE A 68 12.51 -2.03 -0.31
CA ILE A 68 12.48 -0.93 0.67
C ILE A 68 13.85 -0.79 1.36
N ASP A 69 14.43 -1.93 1.75
CA ASP A 69 15.67 -1.99 2.52
C ASP A 69 16.93 -1.90 1.64
N ASP A 70 16.76 -1.89 0.32
CA ASP A 70 17.84 -1.76 -0.67
C ASP A 70 17.75 -0.42 -1.42
N PRO A 71 18.55 0.60 -1.04
CA PRO A 71 18.59 1.90 -1.72
C PRO A 71 18.96 1.83 -3.20
N GLU A 72 19.66 0.78 -3.63
CA GLU A 72 20.06 0.57 -5.02
C GLU A 72 18.95 -0.09 -5.86
N SER A 73 17.87 -0.54 -5.22
CA SER A 73 16.70 -1.09 -5.91
C SER A 73 16.01 -0.03 -6.77
N ALA A 74 15.65 -0.37 -8.01
CA ALA A 74 14.92 0.57 -8.87
C ALA A 74 13.45 0.77 -8.43
N LEU A 75 12.99 0.07 -7.39
CA LEU A 75 11.71 0.28 -6.71
C LEU A 75 11.80 1.19 -5.48
N HIS A 76 12.99 1.43 -4.93
CA HIS A 76 13.17 2.12 -3.65
C HIS A 76 12.47 3.48 -3.61
N SER A 77 12.75 4.35 -4.60
CA SER A 77 12.17 5.69 -4.68
C SER A 77 10.65 5.70 -4.78
N ALA A 78 10.08 4.77 -5.55
CA ALA A 78 8.63 4.63 -5.70
C ALA A 78 7.98 4.15 -4.39
N CYS A 79 8.64 3.26 -3.65
CA CYS A 79 8.15 2.79 -2.36
C CYS A 79 8.24 3.88 -1.28
N VAL A 80 9.33 4.65 -1.25
CA VAL A 80 9.46 5.82 -0.35
C VAL A 80 8.36 6.85 -0.62
N ALA A 81 8.10 7.16 -1.89
CA ALA A 81 7.03 8.08 -2.27
C ALA A 81 5.64 7.56 -1.84
N LEU A 82 5.37 6.27 -2.06
CA LEU A 82 4.12 5.64 -1.62
C LEU A 82 3.96 5.72 -0.09
N ARG A 83 5.03 5.43 0.66
CA ARG A 83 5.07 5.54 2.13
C ARG A 83 4.77 6.94 2.62
N ALA A 84 5.42 7.94 2.03
CA ALA A 84 5.20 9.33 2.39
C ALA A 84 3.75 9.77 2.10
N ALA A 85 3.18 9.38 0.95
CA ALA A 85 1.82 9.77 0.57
C ALA A 85 0.76 9.13 1.48
N GLY A 86 0.89 7.82 1.80
CA GLY A 86 0.01 7.15 2.75
C GLY A 86 0.11 7.73 4.17
N THR A 87 1.32 8.04 4.62
CA THR A 87 1.56 8.72 5.90
C THR A 87 0.88 10.09 5.94
N SER A 88 0.90 10.85 4.84
CA SER A 88 0.23 12.15 4.77
C SER A 88 -1.29 12.04 4.96
N LEU A 89 -1.93 11.01 4.39
CA LEU A 89 -3.36 10.75 4.62
C LEU A 89 -3.64 10.43 6.10
N LEU A 90 -2.82 9.57 6.71
CA LEU A 90 -2.93 9.23 8.12
C LEU A 90 -2.79 10.47 9.00
N THR A 91 -1.75 11.27 8.79
CA THR A 91 -1.52 12.52 9.53
C THR A 91 -2.70 13.48 9.38
N ARG A 92 -3.28 13.61 8.19
CA ARG A 92 -4.45 14.45 7.96
C ARG A 92 -5.67 13.97 8.76
N ALA A 93 -5.92 12.66 8.79
CA ALA A 93 -7.01 12.08 9.58
C ALA A 93 -6.76 12.24 11.10
N GLN A 94 -5.51 12.09 11.56
CA GLN A 94 -5.11 12.33 12.95
C GLN A 94 -5.31 13.80 13.36
N GLN A 95 -4.94 14.75 12.51
CA GLN A 95 -5.14 16.19 12.75
C GLN A 95 -6.63 16.56 12.85
N ALA A 96 -7.50 15.82 12.16
CA ALA A 96 -8.95 15.96 12.27
C ALA A 96 -9.54 15.23 13.49
N GLY A 97 -8.72 14.51 14.27
CA GLY A 97 -9.18 13.70 15.41
C GLY A 97 -9.95 12.44 15.01
N LEU A 98 -9.84 12.01 13.74
CA LEU A 98 -10.58 10.90 13.15
C LEU A 98 -9.75 9.60 13.01
N ALA A 99 -8.46 9.67 13.29
CA ALA A 99 -7.58 8.51 13.34
C ALA A 99 -6.74 8.52 14.62
N ARG A 100 -6.36 7.33 15.07
CA ARG A 100 -5.60 7.15 16.31
C ARG A 100 -4.25 7.90 16.24
N PRO A 101 -3.90 8.72 17.26
CA PRO A 101 -2.73 9.60 17.20
C PRO A 101 -1.40 8.87 17.44
N ASP A 102 -1.45 7.64 17.92
CA ASP A 102 -0.30 6.81 18.28
C ASP A 102 0.13 5.85 17.15
N LEU A 103 -0.53 5.88 15.99
CA LEU A 103 -0.13 5.09 14.82
C LEU A 103 0.83 5.88 13.95
N SER A 104 2.00 5.32 13.70
CA SER A 104 2.97 5.86 12.75
C SER A 104 2.67 5.44 11.30
N GLY A 105 3.24 6.18 10.35
CA GLY A 105 3.21 5.79 8.94
C GLY A 105 3.89 4.44 8.69
N GLU A 106 4.95 4.11 9.42
CA GLU A 106 5.65 2.82 9.30
C GLU A 106 4.74 1.67 9.72
N GLU A 107 4.09 1.78 10.89
CA GLU A 107 3.15 0.76 11.38
C GLU A 107 1.93 0.61 10.46
N LEU A 108 1.45 1.69 9.85
CA LEU A 108 0.39 1.60 8.83
C LEU A 108 0.80 0.70 7.67
N PHE A 109 2.05 0.81 7.19
CA PHE A 109 2.56 -0.03 6.12
C PHE A 109 2.82 -1.47 6.57
N ASP A 110 3.26 -1.68 7.82
CA ASP A 110 3.37 -3.01 8.40
C ASP A 110 2.01 -3.72 8.46
N LEU A 111 0.94 -3.00 8.82
CA LEU A 111 -0.43 -3.53 8.80
C LEU A 111 -0.89 -3.91 7.38
N ILE A 112 -0.60 -3.08 6.38
CA ILE A 112 -0.90 -3.39 4.97
C ILE A 112 -0.13 -4.64 4.53
N ALA A 113 1.17 -4.73 4.86
CA ALA A 113 2.01 -5.87 4.51
C ALA A 113 1.54 -7.16 5.20
N ALA A 114 1.19 -7.09 6.49
CA ALA A 114 0.66 -8.22 7.25
C ALA A 114 -0.66 -8.74 6.65
N LEU A 115 -1.57 -7.84 6.27
CA LEU A 115 -2.83 -8.22 5.64
C LEU A 115 -2.62 -8.80 4.24
N ALA A 116 -1.68 -8.24 3.48
CA ALA A 116 -1.31 -8.78 2.17
C ALA A 116 -0.76 -10.20 2.28
N TRP A 117 0.18 -10.44 3.20
CA TRP A 117 0.71 -11.76 3.49
C TRP A 117 -0.39 -12.74 3.92
N LEU A 118 -1.30 -12.30 4.80
CA LEU A 118 -2.40 -13.14 5.29
C LEU A 118 -3.32 -13.61 4.15
N ARG A 119 -3.54 -12.77 3.14
CA ARG A 119 -4.35 -13.10 1.96
C ARG A 119 -3.72 -14.14 1.05
N GLU A 120 -2.39 -14.24 1.06
CA GLU A 120 -1.67 -15.28 0.33
C GLU A 120 -1.84 -16.65 0.99
N GLN A 121 -2.28 -16.71 2.25
CA GLN A 121 -2.51 -17.96 2.98
C GLN A 121 -3.92 -18.52 2.71
N PRO A 122 -4.06 -19.71 2.07
CA PRO A 122 -5.38 -20.26 1.71
C PRO A 122 -6.35 -20.45 2.88
N SER A 123 -5.83 -20.79 4.06
CA SER A 123 -6.61 -20.98 5.29
C SER A 123 -7.19 -19.67 5.86
N HIS A 124 -6.63 -18.52 5.50
CA HIS A 124 -6.96 -17.20 6.03
C HIS A 124 -7.61 -16.27 5.01
N ALA A 125 -7.44 -16.53 3.71
CA ALA A 125 -8.02 -15.73 2.62
C ALA A 125 -9.52 -15.41 2.80
N PRO A 126 -10.41 -16.34 3.23
CA PRO A 126 -11.84 -16.03 3.43
C PRO A 126 -12.11 -14.99 4.53
N ARG A 127 -11.17 -14.77 5.45
CA ARG A 127 -11.30 -13.84 6.58
C ARG A 127 -10.63 -12.49 6.33
N ALA A 128 -9.87 -12.33 5.24
CA ALA A 128 -9.06 -11.14 5.03
C ALA A 128 -9.88 -9.86 4.91
N GLU A 129 -11.04 -9.89 4.24
CA GLU A 129 -11.93 -8.73 4.14
C GLU A 129 -12.46 -8.32 5.52
N ARG A 130 -12.83 -9.30 6.35
CA ARG A 130 -13.25 -9.05 7.73
C ARG A 130 -12.10 -8.45 8.55
N ILE A 131 -10.86 -8.91 8.36
CA ILE A 131 -9.70 -8.39 9.08
C ILE A 131 -9.35 -6.98 8.61
N LEU A 132 -9.51 -6.67 7.32
CA LEU A 132 -9.38 -5.30 6.81
C LEU A 132 -10.36 -4.37 7.53
N ALA A 133 -11.64 -4.77 7.65
CA ALA A 133 -12.62 -3.98 8.39
C ALA A 133 -12.24 -3.77 9.86
N VAL A 134 -11.74 -4.82 10.53
CA VAL A 134 -11.27 -4.71 11.92
C VAL A 134 -10.06 -3.76 12.05
N LEU A 135 -9.13 -3.80 11.09
CA LEU A 135 -8.00 -2.87 11.06
C LEU A 135 -8.44 -1.44 10.79
N ALA A 136 -9.37 -1.24 9.85
CA ALA A 136 -9.96 0.06 9.58
C ALA A 136 -10.64 0.65 10.83
N ASP A 137 -11.45 -0.15 11.52
CA ASP A 137 -12.10 0.24 12.78
C ASP A 137 -11.09 0.57 13.87
N ALA A 138 -9.95 -0.13 13.91
CA ALA A 138 -8.89 0.10 14.89
C ALA A 138 -8.00 1.32 14.57
N ILE A 139 -7.91 1.72 13.30
CA ILE A 139 -7.18 2.90 12.85
C ILE A 139 -7.99 4.17 13.12
N LEU A 140 -9.31 4.12 12.88
CA LEU A 140 -10.20 5.24 13.13
C LEU A 140 -10.52 5.37 14.61
N THR A 141 -10.67 6.61 15.07
CA THR A 141 -11.20 6.90 16.41
C THR A 141 -12.73 6.86 16.34
N ALA A 142 -13.37 6.24 17.34
CA ALA A 142 -14.78 6.49 17.58
C ALA A 142 -14.90 7.95 18.02
N GLY A 143 -15.50 8.80 17.18
CA GLY A 143 -15.77 10.20 17.50
C GLY A 143 -16.67 10.37 18.71
#